data_AF-A0A3D3ESY0-F1
#
_entry.id   AF-A0A3D3ESY0-F1
#
_cell.length_a   1.000
_cell.length_b   1.000
_cell.length_c   1.000
_cell.angle_alpha   90.00
_cell.angle_beta   90.00
_cell.angle_gamma   90.00
#
_symmetry.space_group_name_H-M   'P 1'
#
loop_
_entity.id
_entity.type
_entity.pdbx_description
1 polymer ?
#
loop_
_entity_poly.entity_id
_entity_poly.type
_entity_poly.pdbx_seq_one_letter_code
_entity_poly.pdbx_strand_id
1 'polypeptide(L)' 'MVKKTTIALIYDFDGTLSPGNMQEFGFIQAIGKDSRTFWEQNKKLSEENDASGILCYMYLMLQKAQAENIS' A
#
# COMPACT_ATOMS: atom_id res chain seq x y z
N MET A 1 16.32 35.80 -18.29
CA MET A 1 16.44 34.41 -17.80
C MET A 1 15.04 33.85 -17.60
N VAL A 2 14.74 32.65 -18.10
CA VAL A 2 13.43 32.01 -17.86
C VAL A 2 13.38 31.57 -16.39
N LYS A 3 12.35 31.99 -15.66
CA LYS A 3 12.14 31.59 -14.26
C LYS A 3 11.83 30.10 -14.22
N LYS A 4 12.63 29.31 -13.50
CA LYS A 4 12.36 27.89 -13.30
C LYS A 4 11.20 27.73 -12.33
N THR A 5 10.26 26.84 -12.65
CA THR A 5 9.18 26.45 -11.74
C THR A 5 9.75 25.60 -10.62
N THR A 6 9.50 26.00 -9.38
CA THR A 6 9.78 25.17 -8.20
C THR A 6 8.61 24.21 -8.01
N ILE A 7 8.89 22.91 -8.00
CA ILE A 7 7.89 21.85 -7.82
C ILE A 7 8.25 21.11 -6.54
N ALA A 8 7.24 20.86 -5.69
CA ALA A 8 7.35 19.93 -4.57
C ALA A 8 6.59 18.65 -4.93
N LEU A 9 7.24 17.50 -4.73
CA LEU A 9 6.61 16.18 -4.84
C LEU A 9 6.35 15.70 -3.41
N ILE A 10 5.09 15.39 -3.12
CA ILE A 10 4.66 14.89 -1.83
C ILE A 10 4.12 13.48 -2.05
N TYR A 11 4.62 12.54 -1.25
CA TYR A 11 4.16 11.16 -1.24
C TYR A 11 3.42 10.91 0.06
N ASP A 12 2.14 10.58 -0.06
CA ASP A 12 1.30 10.14 1.04
C ASP A 12 1.33 8.62 1.10
N PHE A 13 1.38 8.03 2.29
CA PHE A 13 1.48 6.58 2.40
C PHE A 13 0.17 5.95 2.88
N ASP A 14 -0.45 6.57 3.88
CA ASP A 14 -1.59 6.03 4.64
C ASP A 14 -2.90 6.78 4.40
N GLY A 15 -2.96 7.62 3.35
CA GLY A 15 -4.17 8.35 3.00
C GLY A 15 -4.36 9.63 3.82
N THR A 16 -3.31 10.15 4.48
CA THR A 16 -3.39 11.41 5.23
C THR A 16 -3.66 12.62 4.33
N LEU A 17 -3.08 12.64 3.12
CA LEU A 17 -3.19 13.71 2.15
C LEU A 17 -3.93 13.30 0.87
N SER A 18 -4.31 12.03 0.75
CA SER A 18 -4.95 11.44 -0.43
C SER A 18 -6.29 10.78 -0.07
N PRO A 19 -7.22 10.58 -1.03
CA PRO A 19 -8.54 10.04 -0.75
C PRO A 19 -8.58 8.60 -0.21
N GLY A 20 -7.45 7.89 -0.19
CA GLY A 20 -7.32 6.51 0.27
C GLY A 20 -5.87 6.05 0.27
N ASN A 21 -5.62 4.80 0.64
CA ASN A 21 -4.26 4.27 0.72
C ASN A 21 -3.60 4.20 -0.67
N MET A 22 -2.35 4.63 -0.79
CA MET A 22 -1.66 4.70 -2.09
C MET A 22 -1.58 3.36 -2.82
N GLN A 23 -1.55 2.26 -2.07
CA GLN A 23 -1.41 0.92 -2.61
C GLN A 23 -2.70 0.43 -3.27
N GLU A 24 -3.85 1.03 -2.98
CA GLU A 24 -5.10 0.79 -3.70
C GLU A 24 -5.05 1.36 -5.13
N PHE A 25 -4.22 2.37 -5.38
CA PHE A 25 -4.06 3.02 -6.68
C PHE A 25 -2.95 2.41 -7.54
N GLY A 26 -2.15 1.48 -7.01
CA GLY A 26 -1.00 0.92 -7.73
C GLY A 26 -0.72 -0.53 -7.37
N PHE A 27 -0.13 -0.75 -6.19
CA PHE A 27 0.37 -2.07 -5.82
C PHE A 27 -0.71 -3.17 -5.82
N ILE A 28 -1.87 -2.91 -5.19
CA ILE A 28 -2.98 -3.88 -5.09
C ILE A 28 -3.52 -4.22 -6.49
N GLN A 29 -3.59 -3.23 -7.38
CA GLN A 29 -3.95 -3.45 -8.79
C GLN A 29 -2.90 -4.29 -9.51
N ALA A 30 -1.62 -4.02 -9.27
CA ALA A 30 -0.50 -4.74 -9.90
C ALA A 30 -0.50 -6.23 -9.52
N ILE A 31 -0.77 -6.58 -8.25
CA ILE A 31 -0.92 -7.98 -7.81
C ILE A 31 -2.25 -8.62 -8.23
N GLY A 32 -3.09 -7.92 -9.01
CA GLY A 32 -4.35 -8.42 -9.54
C GLY A 32 -5.38 -8.79 -8.47
N LYS A 33 -5.33 -8.18 -7.28
CA LYS A 33 -6.25 -8.47 -6.18
C LYS A 33 -7.25 -7.34 -5.97
N ASP A 34 -8.39 -7.71 -5.41
CA ASP A 34 -9.38 -6.77 -4.89
C ASP A 34 -8.89 -6.16 -3.56
N SER A 35 -9.02 -4.83 -3.40
CA SER A 35 -8.50 -4.10 -2.24
C SER A 35 -9.16 -4.55 -0.95
N ARG A 36 -10.47 -4.79 -0.97
CA ARG A 36 -11.21 -5.28 0.20
C ARG A 36 -10.67 -6.63 0.65
N THR A 37 -10.45 -7.56 -0.28
CA THR A 37 -9.88 -8.88 0.02
C THR A 37 -8.49 -8.77 0.67
N PHE A 38 -7.66 -7.85 0.17
CA PHE A 38 -6.34 -7.60 0.75
C PHE A 38 -6.43 -7.06 2.19
N TRP A 39 -7.30 -6.08 2.43
CA TRP A 39 -7.49 -5.51 3.77
C TRP A 39 -8.13 -6.47 4.77
N GLU A 40 -9.03 -7.34 4.33
CA GLU A 40 -9.59 -8.43 5.15
C GLU A 40 -8.50 -9.42 5.58
N GLN A 41 -7.57 -9.78 4.67
CA GLN A 41 -6.42 -10.63 5.00
C GLN A 41 -5.48 -9.95 6.00
N ASN A 42 -5.20 -8.65 5.81
CA ASN A 42 -4.38 -7.88 6.74
C ASN A 42 -4.99 -7.86 8.15
N LYS A 43 -6.29 -7.55 8.25
CA LYS A 43 -7.02 -7.50 9.52
C LYS A 43 -6.97 -8.86 10.22
N LYS A 44 -7.28 -9.93 9.50
CA LYS A 44 -7.23 -11.29 10.04
C LYS A 44 -5.84 -11.64 10.57
N LEU A 45 -4.78 -11.33 9.81
CA LEU A 45 -3.41 -11.60 10.24
C LEU A 45 -3.03 -10.83 11.51
N SER A 46 -3.45 -9.56 11.60
CA SER A 46 -3.24 -8.71 12.77
C SER A 46 -3.95 -9.27 14.01
N GLU A 47 -5.21 -9.67 13.88
CA GLU A 47 -6.02 -10.24 14.99
C GLU A 47 -5.47 -11.61 15.45
N GLU A 48 -5.11 -12.50 14.52
CA GLU A 48 -4.61 -13.83 14.84
C GLU A 48 -3.24 -13.82 15.54
N ASN A 49 -2.44 -12.77 15.34
CA ASN A 49 -1.07 -12.68 15.84
C ASN A 49 -0.89 -11.59 16.91
N ASP A 50 -1.95 -10.91 17.34
CA ASP A 50 -1.89 -9.73 18.22
C ASP A 50 -0.82 -8.73 17.74
N ALA A 51 -0.83 -8.47 16.43
CA ALA A 51 0.23 -7.76 15.75
C ALA A 51 -0.26 -6.43 15.19
N SER A 52 0.66 -5.48 15.02
CA SER A 52 0.34 -4.18 14.43
C SER A 52 -0.15 -4.32 12.99
N GLY A 53 -1.30 -3.70 12.69
CA GLY A 53 -1.89 -3.72 11.36
C GLY A 53 -0.98 -3.19 10.26
N ILE A 54 -0.06 -2.26 10.55
CA ILE A 54 0.89 -1.75 9.55
C ILE A 54 2.02 -2.75 9.26
N LEU A 55 2.46 -3.52 10.25
CA LEU A 55 3.50 -4.53 10.06
C LEU A 55 2.95 -5.76 9.33
N CYS A 56 1.75 -6.21 9.72
CA CYS A 56 1.02 -7.24 8.97
C CYS A 56 0.81 -6.85 7.51
N TYR A 57 0.52 -5.57 7.29
CA TYR A 57 0.32 -5.02 5.96
C TYR A 57 1.59 -5.06 5.12
N MET A 58 2.71 -4.56 5.66
CA MET A 58 4.01 -4.58 4.97
C MET A 58 4.46 -6.02 4.68
N TYR A 59 4.25 -6.93 5.63
CA TYR A 59 4.53 -8.36 5.43
C TYR A 59 3.67 -8.96 4.31
N LEU A 60 2.37 -8.66 4.30
CA LEU A 60 1.46 -9.14 3.27
C LEU A 60 1.85 -8.60 1.89
N MET A 61 2.28 -7.34 1.77
CA MET A 61 2.81 -6.79 0.52
C MET A 61 3.98 -7.62 -0.01
N LEU A 62 4.97 -7.94 0.83
CA LEU A 62 6.13 -8.74 0.42
C LEU A 62 5.70 -10.14 -0.05
N GLN A 63 4.78 -10.79 0.68
CA GLN A 63 4.26 -12.11 0.30
C GLN A 63 3.54 -12.08 -1.05
N LYS A 64 2.69 -11.07 -1.29
CA LYS A 64 1.94 -10.95 -2.55
C LYS A 64 2.85 -10.57 -3.71
N ALA A 65 3.80 -9.66 -3.49
CA ALA A 65 4.79 -9.27 -4.48
C ALA A 65 5.60 -10.49 -4.96
N GLN A 66 6.08 -11.30 -4.01
CA GLN A 66 6.79 -12.55 -4.34
C GLN A 66 5.91 -13.56 -5.08
N ALA A 67 4.67 -13.75 -4.62
CA ALA A 67 3.74 -14.71 -5.24
C ALA A 67 3.38 -14.36 -6.69
N GLU A 68 3.24 -13.06 -6.98
CA GLU A 68 2.84 -12.57 -8.30
C GLU A 68 4.06 -12.15 -9.16
N ASN A 69 5.29 -12.38 -8.67
CA ASN A 69 6.56 -12.01 -9.33
C ASN A 69 6.66 -10.50 -9.66
N ILE A 70 6.21 -9.67 -8.75
CA ILE A 70 6.28 -8.21 -8.83
C ILE A 70 7.40 -7.75 -7.90
N SER A 71 8.35 -6.99 -8.44
CA SER A 71 9.55 -6.48 -7.75
C SER A 71 9.68 -4.97 -7.93
#